data_AF-A0A2W2C1K5-F1
#
_entry.id   AF-A0A2W2C1K5-F1
#
_cell.length_a   1.000
_cell.length_b   1.000
_cell.length_c   1.000
_cell.angle_alpha   90.00
_cell.angle_beta   90.00
_cell.angle_gamma   90.00
#
_symmetry.space_group_name_H-M   'P 1'
#
loop_
_entity.id
_entity.type
_entity.pdbx_description
1 polymer ?
#
loop_
_entity_poly.entity_id
_entity_poly.type
_entity_poly.pdbx_seq_one_letter_code
_entity_poly.pdbx_strand_id
1 'polypeptide(L)'
;PQPDAPTTTPRLGVIAAIAAAIAVILLAVNATILVKVILPRAGLTEGARLDRLAGTWTNDEAGTGSLVIRPDGTLAVTNESISCPGRVTSPARSEYVLEMDCGMFRSSIDAKLNLLGDELTLTAPGSPETTILNRQ
;
A
#
# COMPACT_ATOMS: atom_id res chain seq x y z
N PRO A 1 -21.04 -48.63 -54.91
CA PRO A 1 -20.21 -48.43 -53.71
C PRO A 1 -19.99 -46.92 -53.48
N GLN A 2 -20.73 -46.37 -52.53
CA GLN A 2 -20.67 -44.95 -52.16
C GLN A 2 -19.66 -44.85 -50.99
N PRO A 3 -18.65 -43.95 -51.04
CA PRO A 3 -17.68 -43.84 -49.96
C PRO A 3 -18.32 -43.08 -48.79
N ASP A 4 -18.34 -43.71 -47.63
CA ASP A 4 -18.78 -43.08 -46.38
C ASP A 4 -17.87 -41.87 -46.07
N ALA A 5 -18.49 -40.71 -45.89
CA ALA A 5 -17.78 -39.51 -45.48
C ALA A 5 -17.26 -39.68 -44.05
N PRO A 6 -16.00 -39.32 -43.75
CA PRO A 6 -15.45 -39.43 -42.41
C PRO A 6 -16.15 -38.42 -41.50
N THR A 7 -17.00 -38.94 -40.60
CA THR A 7 -17.58 -38.16 -39.50
C THR A 7 -16.45 -37.77 -38.55
N THR A 8 -15.93 -36.55 -38.68
CA THR A 8 -15.00 -35.96 -37.72
C THR A 8 -15.73 -35.71 -36.40
N THR A 9 -15.74 -36.73 -35.54
CA THR A 9 -16.06 -36.56 -34.13
C THR A 9 -14.93 -35.73 -33.49
N PRO A 10 -15.20 -34.54 -32.93
CA PRO A 10 -14.18 -33.81 -32.20
C PRO A 10 -13.74 -34.68 -31.03
N ARG A 11 -12.44 -35.03 -31.01
CA ARG A 11 -11.84 -35.83 -29.94
C ARG A 11 -12.14 -35.14 -28.62
N LEU A 12 -12.86 -35.81 -27.72
CA LEU A 12 -13.23 -35.30 -26.38
C LEU A 12 -12.07 -34.61 -25.64
N GLY A 13 -10.83 -35.06 -25.87
CA GLY A 13 -9.63 -34.44 -25.31
C GLY A 13 -9.38 -32.99 -25.74
N VAL A 14 -9.79 -32.58 -26.94
CA VAL A 14 -9.66 -31.20 -27.42
C VAL A 14 -10.66 -30.29 -26.71
N ILE A 15 -11.90 -30.74 -26.55
CA ILE A 15 -12.94 -30.00 -25.83
C ILE A 15 -12.57 -29.86 -24.35
N ALA A 16 -12.07 -30.94 -23.73
CA ALA A 16 -11.58 -30.91 -22.36
C ALA A 16 -10.38 -29.97 -22.18
N ALA A 17 -9.44 -29.93 -23.13
CA ALA A 17 -8.30 -29.02 -23.10
C ALA A 17 -8.74 -27.54 -23.23
N ILE A 18 -9.71 -27.24 -24.10
CA ILE A 18 -10.27 -25.89 -24.24
C ILE A 18 -10.99 -25.47 -22.95
N ALA A 19 -11.82 -26.35 -22.39
CA ALA A 19 -12.52 -26.07 -21.13
C ALA A 19 -11.53 -25.82 -19.97
N ALA A 20 -10.47 -26.62 -19.87
CA ALA A 20 -9.42 -26.42 -18.89
C ALA A 20 -8.67 -25.08 -19.09
N ALA A 21 -8.33 -24.73 -20.33
CA ALA A 21 -7.69 -23.45 -20.64
C ALA A 21 -8.57 -22.25 -20.26
N ILE A 22 -9.86 -22.30 -20.57
CA ILE A 22 -10.83 -21.26 -20.18
C ILE A 22 -10.92 -21.15 -18.66
N ALA A 23 -11.00 -22.28 -17.95
CA ALA A 23 -11.04 -22.29 -16.49
C ALA A 23 -9.78 -21.63 -15.88
N VAL A 24 -8.59 -21.93 -16.40
CA VAL A 24 -7.33 -21.32 -15.95
C VAL A 24 -7.31 -19.81 -16.21
N ILE A 25 -7.77 -19.37 -17.38
CA ILE A 25 -7.86 -17.93 -17.70
C ILE A 25 -8.83 -17.23 -16.75
N LEU A 26 -10.01 -17.80 -16.50
CA LEU A 26 -11.00 -17.24 -15.58
C LEU A 26 -10.45 -17.17 -14.13
N LEU A 27 -9.75 -18.21 -13.69
CA LEU A 27 -9.06 -18.22 -12.39
C LEU A 27 -7.99 -17.12 -12.30
N ALA A 28 -7.18 -16.95 -13.34
CA ALA A 28 -6.15 -15.92 -13.38
C ALA A 28 -6.75 -14.50 -13.37
N VAL A 29 -7.84 -14.27 -14.11
CA VAL A 29 -8.57 -13.00 -14.12
C VAL A 29 -9.16 -12.72 -12.74
N ASN A 30 -9.84 -13.69 -12.13
CA ASN A 30 -10.42 -13.54 -10.79
C ASN A 30 -9.35 -13.27 -9.72
N ALA A 31 -8.22 -13.98 -9.78
CA ALA A 31 -7.09 -13.73 -8.89
C ALA A 31 -6.51 -12.33 -9.10
N THR A 32 -6.41 -11.86 -10.34
CA THR A 32 -5.91 -10.52 -10.66
C THR A 32 -6.85 -9.44 -10.13
N ILE A 33 -8.17 -9.61 -10.29
CA ILE A 33 -9.18 -8.68 -9.76
C ILE A 33 -9.11 -8.67 -8.22
N LEU A 34 -9.04 -9.83 -7.58
CA LEU A 34 -8.89 -9.93 -6.13
C LEU A 34 -7.67 -9.15 -5.64
N VAL A 35 -6.50 -9.41 -6.22
CA VAL A 35 -5.22 -8.83 -5.77
C VAL A 35 -5.09 -7.35 -6.10
N LYS A 36 -5.50 -6.91 -7.30
CA LYS A 36 -5.31 -5.52 -7.76
C LYS A 36 -6.46 -4.57 -7.43
N VAL A 37 -7.66 -5.10 -7.13
CA VAL A 37 -8.86 -4.25 -6.96
C VAL A 37 -9.48 -4.46 -5.59
N ILE A 38 -9.75 -5.70 -5.19
CA ILE A 38 -10.50 -5.98 -3.96
C ILE A 38 -9.62 -5.79 -2.72
N LEU A 39 -8.42 -6.38 -2.68
CA LEU A 39 -7.51 -6.25 -1.55
C LEU A 39 -7.13 -4.78 -1.26
N PRO A 40 -6.77 -3.94 -2.26
CA PRO A 40 -6.49 -2.54 -2.01
C PRO A 40 -7.71 -1.77 -1.49
N ARG A 41 -8.89 -1.94 -2.09
CA ARG A 41 -10.11 -1.28 -1.62
C ARG A 41 -10.47 -1.64 -0.17
N ALA A 42 -10.16 -2.86 0.25
CA ALA A 42 -10.35 -3.32 1.62
C ALA A 42 -9.25 -2.85 2.60
N GLY A 43 -8.22 -2.12 2.15
CA GLY A 43 -7.07 -1.72 2.97
C GLY A 43 -6.15 -2.89 3.35
N LEU A 44 -6.22 -4.00 2.60
CA LEU A 44 -5.47 -5.23 2.87
C LEU A 44 -4.04 -5.21 2.30
N THR A 45 -3.77 -4.34 1.33
CA THR A 45 -2.43 -4.12 0.80
C THR A 45 -1.76 -2.95 1.50
N GLU A 46 -0.43 -2.99 1.63
CA GLU A 46 0.36 -1.87 2.19
C GLU A 46 0.12 -0.56 1.44
N GLY A 47 0.13 -0.56 0.10
CA GLY A 47 -0.15 0.64 -0.70
C GLY A 47 -1.47 1.32 -0.33
N ALA A 48 -2.57 0.57 -0.23
CA ALA A 48 -3.86 1.13 0.19
C ALA A 48 -3.91 1.65 1.64
N ARG A 49 -3.00 1.20 2.51
CA ARG A 49 -2.84 1.76 3.86
C ARG A 49 -2.04 3.05 3.82
N LEU A 50 -0.95 3.06 3.06
CA LEU A 50 -0.13 4.26 2.82
C LEU A 50 -0.93 5.36 2.09
N ASP A 51 -1.83 5.00 1.17
CA ASP A 51 -2.73 5.94 0.50
C ASP A 51 -3.63 6.71 1.49
N ARG A 52 -4.04 6.06 2.59
CA ARG A 52 -4.83 6.75 3.64
C ARG A 52 -3.98 7.73 4.44
N LEU A 53 -2.70 7.40 4.61
CA LEU A 53 -1.74 8.22 5.33
C LEU A 53 -1.18 9.36 4.46
N ALA A 54 -1.19 9.20 3.15
CA ALA A 54 -0.66 10.16 2.20
C ALA A 54 -1.35 11.52 2.37
N GLY A 55 -0.56 12.59 2.35
CA GLY A 55 -1.02 13.95 2.62
C GLY A 55 0.06 14.83 3.23
N THR A 56 -0.31 16.08 3.49
CA THR A 56 0.51 17.04 4.24
C THR A 56 -0.05 17.16 5.65
N TRP A 57 0.84 17.00 6.63
CA TRP A 57 0.54 16.97 8.05
C TRP A 57 1.27 18.11 8.76
N THR A 58 0.57 18.85 9.61
CA THR A 58 1.13 19.99 10.35
C THR A 58 0.73 19.95 11.81
N ASN A 59 1.61 20.38 12.70
CA ASN A 59 1.23 20.72 14.07
C ASN A 59 0.77 22.19 14.09
N ASP A 60 -0.20 22.50 14.93
CA ASP A 60 -0.72 23.87 15.11
C ASP A 60 0.30 24.78 15.84
N GLU A 61 1.37 24.21 16.37
CA GLU A 61 2.47 24.94 16.99
C GLU A 61 3.36 25.66 15.96
N ALA A 62 3.38 26.99 16.04
CA ALA A 62 4.17 27.85 15.16
C ALA A 62 5.66 27.44 15.12
N GLY A 63 6.20 27.24 13.91
CA GLY A 63 7.61 26.91 13.69
C GLY A 63 7.94 25.42 13.62
N THR A 64 6.94 24.54 13.79
CA THR A 64 7.10 23.12 13.49
C THR A 64 6.91 22.89 11.98
N GLY A 65 7.89 22.27 11.34
CA GLY A 65 7.83 22.01 9.89
C GLY A 65 6.68 21.08 9.51
N SER A 66 6.24 21.10 8.25
CA SER A 66 5.21 20.18 7.77
C SER A 66 5.82 18.82 7.39
N LEU A 67 5.07 17.74 7.60
CA LEU A 67 5.41 16.39 7.20
C LEU A 67 4.58 16.02 5.96
N VAL A 68 5.22 15.77 4.84
CA VAL A 68 4.58 15.32 3.61
C VAL A 68 4.81 13.83 3.45
N ILE A 69 3.74 13.03 3.43
CA ILE A 69 3.77 11.59 3.19
C ILE A 69 3.17 11.33 1.81
N ARG A 70 3.88 10.62 0.95
CA ARG A 70 3.42 10.28 -0.40
C ARG A 70 2.77 8.88 -0.43
N PRO A 71 1.93 8.59 -1.45
CA PRO A 71 1.29 7.28 -1.65
C PRO A 71 2.27 6.09 -1.70
N ASP A 72 3.50 6.34 -2.18
CA ASP A 72 4.56 5.33 -2.27
C ASP A 72 5.31 5.09 -0.94
N GLY A 73 4.87 5.74 0.14
CA GLY A 73 5.48 5.68 1.46
C GLY A 73 6.70 6.56 1.61
N THR A 74 7.13 7.33 0.61
CA THR A 74 8.22 8.29 0.81
C THR A 74 7.73 9.49 1.63
N LEU A 75 8.58 10.01 2.50
CA LEU A 75 8.29 11.21 3.28
C LEU A 75 9.31 12.32 3.03
N ALA A 76 8.85 13.54 3.25
CA ALA A 76 9.70 14.72 3.32
C ALA A 76 9.22 15.60 4.47
N VAL A 77 10.15 15.96 5.36
CA VAL A 77 9.93 17.04 6.32
C VAL A 77 10.32 18.35 5.65
N THR A 78 9.38 19.27 5.55
CA THR A 78 9.61 20.63 5.07
C THR A 78 9.73 21.55 6.28
N ASN A 79 10.93 21.57 6.86
CA ASN A 79 11.40 22.66 7.69
C ASN A 79 12.48 23.41 6.88
N GLU A 80 12.43 24.74 6.83
CA GLU A 80 13.33 25.58 6.00
C GLU A 80 14.82 25.32 6.25
N SER A 81 15.17 24.73 7.40
CA SER A 81 16.55 24.49 7.81
C SER A 81 17.02 23.03 7.70
N ILE A 82 16.11 22.05 7.57
CA ILE A 82 16.46 20.62 7.65
C ILE A 82 15.59 19.81 6.68
N SER A 83 16.24 19.14 5.73
CA SER A 83 15.60 18.13 4.88
C SER A 83 15.95 16.73 5.41
N CYS A 84 14.96 16.06 5.97
CA CYS A 84 15.06 14.65 6.36
C CYS A 84 14.22 13.81 5.39
N PRO A 85 14.83 13.17 4.38
CA PRO A 85 14.15 12.12 3.64
C PRO A 85 13.84 10.93 4.56
N GLY A 86 12.80 10.19 4.21
CA GLY A 86 12.44 8.98 4.95
C GLY A 86 11.44 8.11 4.23
N ARG A 87 11.08 6.99 4.86
CA ARG A 87 10.02 6.09 4.43
C ARG A 87 9.02 5.83 5.54
N VAL A 88 7.80 5.53 5.15
CA VAL A 88 6.76 4.97 6.00
C VAL A 88 6.41 3.61 5.45
N THR A 89 6.34 2.62 6.32
CA THR A 89 5.83 1.28 6.02
C THR A 89 4.60 0.99 6.86
N SER A 90 3.77 0.04 6.42
CA SER A 90 2.59 -0.38 7.18
C SER A 90 2.54 -1.90 7.31
N PRO A 91 3.27 -2.50 8.28
CA PRO A 91 3.35 -3.95 8.43
C PRO A 91 2.00 -4.57 8.84
N ALA A 92 1.14 -3.82 9.53
CA ALA A 92 -0.19 -4.25 9.95
C ALA A 92 -1.26 -3.17 9.70
N ARG A 93 -2.54 -3.54 9.78
CA ARG A 93 -3.69 -2.65 9.44
C ARG A 93 -3.74 -1.33 10.22
N SER A 94 -3.15 -1.29 11.41
CA SER A 94 -3.16 -0.14 12.32
C SER A 94 -1.76 0.18 12.83
N GLU A 95 -0.74 -0.24 12.08
CA GLU A 95 0.65 0.01 12.42
C GLU A 95 1.31 0.66 11.23
N TYR A 96 1.90 1.83 11.49
CA TYR A 96 2.72 2.54 10.56
C TYR A 96 4.05 2.81 11.25
N VAL A 97 5.12 2.48 10.55
CA VAL A 97 6.49 2.66 11.03
C VAL A 97 7.12 3.73 10.16
N LEU A 98 7.61 4.77 10.81
CA LEU A 98 8.39 5.83 10.21
C LEU A 98 9.87 5.44 10.21
N GLU A 99 10.62 5.79 9.17
CA GLU A 99 12.08 5.73 9.13
C GLU A 99 12.57 7.02 8.51
N MET A 100 13.47 7.75 9.17
CA MET A 100 14.01 9.03 8.68
C MET A 100 15.54 9.00 8.69
N ASP A 101 16.15 9.63 7.68
CA ASP A 101 17.59 9.89 7.65
C ASP A 101 17.83 11.39 7.63
N CYS A 102 18.24 11.95 8.77
CA CYS A 102 18.56 13.37 8.91
C CYS A 102 20.08 13.63 8.79
N GLY A 103 20.86 12.70 8.22
CA GLY A 103 22.30 12.84 7.93
C GLY A 103 23.22 12.80 9.16
N MET A 104 22.95 13.63 10.17
CA MET A 104 23.73 13.72 11.42
C MET A 104 23.16 12.82 12.53
N PHE A 105 21.85 12.58 12.47
CA PHE A 105 21.14 11.60 13.29
C PHE A 105 20.56 10.57 12.32
N ARG A 106 21.26 9.44 12.13
CA ARG A 106 20.65 8.22 11.60
C ARG A 106 19.69 7.67 12.66
N SER A 107 18.65 8.45 12.95
CA SER A 107 17.59 8.02 13.83
C SER A 107 16.58 7.27 12.95
N SER A 108 16.77 5.95 12.83
CA SER A 108 15.60 5.07 12.64
C SER A 108 14.77 5.26 13.89
N ILE A 109 13.87 6.25 13.82
CA ILE A 109 12.84 6.44 14.82
C ILE A 109 11.74 5.54 14.33
N ASP A 110 11.63 4.33 14.87
CA ASP A 110 10.47 3.45 14.65
C ASP A 110 9.24 4.09 15.31
N ALA A 111 8.83 5.25 14.83
CA ALA A 111 7.73 5.98 15.39
C ALA A 111 6.46 5.25 14.98
N LYS A 112 5.62 4.95 15.97
CA LYS A 112 4.29 4.44 15.70
C LYS A 112 3.44 5.62 15.27
N LEU A 113 2.91 5.56 14.05
CA LEU A 113 1.89 6.50 13.63
C LEU A 113 0.51 5.90 13.86
N ASN A 114 -0.39 6.68 14.45
CA ASN A 114 -1.79 6.33 14.60
C ASN A 114 -2.64 7.34 13.84
N LEU A 115 -3.49 6.86 12.94
CA LEU A 115 -4.34 7.68 12.10
C LEU A 115 -5.79 7.58 12.59
N LEU A 116 -6.34 8.71 13.06
CA LEU A 116 -7.74 8.82 13.46
C LEU A 116 -8.42 9.94 12.66
N GLY A 117 -8.99 9.57 11.51
CA GLY A 117 -9.57 10.55 10.59
C GLY A 117 -8.48 11.44 9.98
N ASP A 118 -8.54 12.73 10.30
CA ASP A 118 -7.59 13.75 9.85
C ASP A 118 -6.56 14.14 10.92
N GLU A 119 -6.47 13.34 11.99
CA GLU A 119 -5.45 13.45 13.03
C GLU A 119 -4.44 12.31 12.90
N LEU A 120 -3.16 12.67 12.92
CA LEU A 120 -2.02 11.76 12.93
C LEU A 120 -1.22 11.94 14.20
N THR A 121 -1.22 10.93 15.06
CA THR A 121 -0.39 10.90 16.26
C THR A 121 0.94 10.21 15.94
N LEU A 122 2.05 10.83 16.32
CA LEU A 122 3.40 10.30 16.21
C LEU A 122 3.96 10.03 17.61
N THR A 123 4.35 8.79 17.89
CA THR A 123 4.97 8.39 19.15
C THR A 123 6.38 7.88 18.92
N ALA A 124 7.38 8.53 19.50
CA ALA A 124 8.79 8.09 19.40
C ALA A 124 9.07 6.87 20.29
N PRO A 125 9.92 5.91 19.87
CA PRO A 125 10.32 4.79 20.70
C PRO A 125 10.94 5.25 22.02
N GLY A 126 10.44 4.73 23.14
CA GLY A 126 10.99 5.01 24.47
C GLY A 126 10.64 6.39 25.04
N SER A 127 9.81 7.19 24.36
CA SER A 127 9.24 8.43 24.91
C SER A 127 7.74 8.26 25.17
N PRO A 128 7.21 8.73 26.32
CA PRO A 128 5.77 8.84 26.53
C PRO A 128 5.15 10.02 25.77
N GLU A 129 5.96 10.89 25.17
CA GLU A 129 5.50 12.08 24.47
C GLU A 129 4.96 11.72 23.08
N THR A 130 3.84 12.33 22.73
CA THR A 130 3.20 12.17 21.43
C THR A 130 3.06 13.51 20.74
N THR A 131 3.47 13.59 19.48
CA THR A 131 3.19 14.75 18.63
C THR A 131 1.91 14.50 17.85
N ILE A 132 0.99 15.46 17.91
CA ILE A 132 -0.26 15.41 17.14
C ILE A 132 -0.07 16.29 15.90
N LEU A 133 -0.41 15.74 14.74
CA LEU A 133 -0.37 16.42 13.45
C LEU A 133 -1.77 16.38 12.83
N ASN A 134 -2.23 17.51 12.34
CA ASN A 134 -3.49 17.65 11.62
C ASN A 134 -3.24 17.65 10.11
N ARG A 135 -4.16 17.05 9.36
CA ARG A 135 -4.15 17.13 7.90
C ARG A 135 -4.50 18.56 7.47
N GLN A 136 -3.75 19.10 6.52
CA GLN A 136 -4.07 20.36 5.83
C GLN A 136 -5.16 20.20 4.78
#